data_AF-A0A9P8DD08-F1
#
_entry.id   AF-A0A9P8DD08-F1
#
_cell.length_a   1.000
_cell.length_b   1.000
_cell.length_c   1.000
_cell.angle_alpha   90.00
_cell.angle_beta   90.00
_cell.angle_gamma   90.00
#
_symmetry.space_group_name_H-M   'P 1'
#
loop_
_entity.id
_entity.type
_entity.pdbx_description
1 polymer ?
#
loop_
_entity_poly.entity_id
_entity_poly.type
_entity_poly.pdbx_seq_one_letter_code
_entity_poly.pdbx_strand_id
1 'polypeptide(L)'
;MRFVAAQASKPLRPRGSGYRPLWSRQEGKALQALFDRRYWRRMWIIQELLHANDIAVWCGSLSFTWDDMEKLYLKLKTIEESNWFAHHEYHLMVMQSSAAVMVWQRAHWRHPDTPVPSLQTLIEIFRDWQCTDLRDKVFALSGMATEESTVEPDYALTTREVYFAVLRHVEGQQEQFRALLSQTFGLAG
;
A
#
# COMPACT_ATOMS: atom_id res chain seq x y z
N MET A 1 8.74 -17.07 -2.28
CA MET A 1 8.55 -16.60 -3.68
C MET A 1 7.85 -17.65 -4.53
N ARG A 2 8.45 -18.81 -4.87
CA ARG A 2 7.75 -19.91 -5.56
C ARG A 2 6.44 -20.33 -4.87
N PHE A 3 6.43 -20.25 -3.54
CA PHE A 3 5.23 -20.42 -2.72
C PHE A 3 4.06 -19.52 -3.12
N VAL A 4 4.29 -18.23 -3.41
CA VAL A 4 3.22 -17.26 -3.71
C VAL A 4 2.51 -17.67 -5.00
N ALA A 5 3.26 -17.89 -6.08
CA ALA A 5 2.73 -18.40 -7.34
C ALA A 5 2.07 -19.79 -7.19
N ALA A 6 2.68 -20.69 -6.42
CA ALA A 6 2.14 -22.02 -6.19
C ALA A 6 0.84 -22.01 -5.36
N GLN A 7 0.68 -21.08 -4.42
CA GLN A 7 -0.55 -20.96 -3.66
C GLN A 7 -1.61 -20.20 -4.42
N ALA A 8 -1.27 -19.23 -5.28
CA ALA A 8 -2.26 -18.49 -6.08
C ALA A 8 -3.21 -19.43 -6.84
N SER A 9 -2.70 -20.55 -7.37
CA SER A 9 -3.45 -21.55 -8.13
C SER A 9 -4.22 -22.59 -7.29
N LYS A 10 -3.94 -22.76 -5.99
CA LYS A 10 -4.55 -23.83 -5.17
C LYS A 10 -5.79 -23.35 -4.41
N PRO A 11 -6.93 -24.06 -4.43
CA PRO A 11 -8.10 -23.66 -3.65
C PRO A 11 -7.84 -23.78 -2.14
N LEU A 12 -8.46 -22.90 -1.36
CA LEU A 12 -8.51 -23.06 0.10
C LEU A 12 -9.28 -24.32 0.44
N ARG A 13 -8.72 -25.13 1.36
CA ARG A 13 -9.40 -26.33 1.85
C ARG A 13 -10.11 -26.02 3.16
N PRO A 14 -11.40 -26.36 3.32
CA PRO A 14 -12.13 -26.10 4.55
C PRO A 14 -11.54 -26.79 5.77
N ARG A 15 -11.82 -26.26 6.96
CA ARG A 15 -11.51 -26.91 8.24
C ARG A 15 -12.23 -28.27 8.32
N GLY A 16 -11.50 -29.32 8.72
CA GLY A 16 -11.99 -30.70 8.82
C GLY A 16 -10.85 -31.72 8.77
N SER A 17 -11.18 -33.01 8.61
CA SER A 17 -10.17 -34.05 8.42
C SER A 17 -9.35 -33.78 7.15
N GLY A 18 -8.04 -33.56 7.30
CA GLY A 18 -7.15 -33.17 6.18
C GLY A 18 -6.83 -31.67 6.09
N TYR A 19 -7.24 -30.84 7.06
CA TYR A 19 -6.80 -29.45 7.17
C TYR A 19 -5.26 -29.37 7.25
N ARG A 20 -4.66 -28.58 6.36
CA ARG A 20 -3.22 -28.26 6.38
C ARG A 20 -3.05 -26.75 6.36
N PRO A 21 -2.12 -26.19 7.16
CA PRO A 21 -1.77 -24.78 7.07
C PRO A 21 -1.40 -24.41 5.64
N LEU A 22 -1.75 -23.19 5.22
CA LEU A 22 -1.44 -22.67 3.88
C LEU A 22 0.06 -22.75 3.54
N TRP A 23 0.91 -22.61 4.55
CA TRP A 23 2.37 -22.64 4.47
C TRP A 23 3.01 -23.48 5.58
N SER A 24 4.22 -23.96 5.33
CA SER A 24 5.15 -24.34 6.40
C SER A 24 5.65 -23.13 7.18
N ARG A 25 6.24 -23.36 8.35
CA ARG A 25 6.85 -22.30 9.18
C ARG A 25 7.93 -21.51 8.42
N GLN A 26 8.75 -22.19 7.62
CA GLN A 26 9.79 -21.54 6.82
C GLN A 26 9.21 -20.67 5.71
N GLU A 27 8.14 -21.14 5.04
CA GLU A 27 7.45 -20.37 4.02
C GLU A 27 6.73 -19.15 4.60
N GLY A 28 6.04 -19.30 5.75
CA GLY A 28 5.41 -18.18 6.46
C GLY A 28 6.43 -17.12 6.88
N LYS A 29 7.56 -17.54 7.48
CA LYS A 29 8.67 -16.62 7.84
C LYS A 29 9.24 -15.90 6.62
N ALA A 30 9.44 -16.62 5.51
CA ALA A 30 9.96 -16.02 4.27
C ALA A 30 8.96 -15.04 3.63
N LEU A 31 7.66 -15.34 3.70
CA LEU A 31 6.60 -14.47 3.23
C LEU A 31 6.53 -13.19 4.07
N GLN A 32 6.55 -13.32 5.39
CA GLN A 32 6.60 -12.20 6.31
C GLN A 32 7.81 -11.31 6.01
N ALA A 33 9.01 -11.89 5.90
CA ALA A 33 10.23 -11.14 5.59
C ALA A 33 10.18 -10.42 4.23
N LEU A 34 9.46 -10.97 3.24
CA LEU A 34 9.23 -10.31 1.95
C LEU A 34 8.27 -9.13 2.09
N PHE A 35 7.17 -9.31 2.83
CA PHE A 35 6.09 -8.33 2.99
C PHE A 35 6.50 -7.16 3.91
N ASP A 36 7.43 -7.39 4.84
CA ASP A 36 7.96 -6.37 5.75
C ASP A 36 9.11 -5.52 5.15
N ARG A 37 9.52 -5.80 3.91
CA ARG A 37 10.62 -5.06 3.27
C ARG A 37 10.33 -3.57 3.20
N ARG A 38 11.36 -2.76 3.49
CA ARG A 38 11.32 -1.29 3.37
C ARG A 38 10.89 -0.81 1.98
N TYR A 39 11.12 -1.62 0.94
CA TYR A 39 10.62 -1.35 -0.41
C TYR A 39 9.14 -0.96 -0.42
N TRP A 40 8.29 -1.71 0.29
CA TRP A 40 6.84 -1.51 0.33
C TRP A 40 6.38 -0.22 1.00
N ARG A 41 7.30 0.49 1.66
CA ARG A 41 7.04 1.77 2.30
C ARG A 41 7.53 2.95 1.47
N ARG A 42 8.15 2.78 0.31
CA ARG A 42 8.65 3.93 -0.46
C ARG A 42 7.48 4.72 -1.07
N MET A 43 7.50 6.05 -0.97
CA MET A 43 6.42 6.91 -1.51
C MET A 43 6.13 6.67 -2.98
N TRP A 44 7.18 6.62 -3.82
CA TRP A 44 7.01 6.51 -5.27
C TRP A 44 6.40 5.19 -5.75
N ILE A 45 6.45 4.11 -4.96
CA ILE A 45 5.86 2.83 -5.39
C ILE A 45 4.34 2.92 -5.48
N ILE A 46 3.72 3.90 -4.81
CA ILE A 46 2.27 4.03 -4.74
C ILE A 46 1.72 4.29 -6.15
N GLN A 47 2.26 5.29 -6.84
CA GLN A 47 1.92 5.56 -8.24
C GLN A 47 2.40 4.44 -9.18
N GLU A 48 3.62 3.92 -8.98
CA GLU A 48 4.16 2.82 -9.81
C GLU A 48 3.22 1.61 -9.79
N LEU A 49 2.74 1.24 -8.60
CA LEU A 49 1.82 0.11 -8.45
C LEU A 49 0.43 0.45 -8.92
N LEU A 50 -0.11 1.65 -8.68
CA LEU A 50 -1.49 1.97 -9.04
C LEU A 50 -1.70 2.13 -10.55
N HIS A 51 -0.78 2.80 -11.23
CA HIS A 51 -0.89 3.06 -12.67
C HIS A 51 -0.43 1.91 -13.54
N ALA A 52 0.36 0.97 -13.01
CA ALA A 52 0.79 -0.19 -13.78
C ALA A 52 -0.36 -1.11 -14.18
N ASN A 53 -0.32 -1.60 -15.43
CA ASN A 53 -1.23 -2.61 -15.95
C ASN A 53 -0.72 -4.03 -15.72
N ASP A 54 0.60 -4.22 -15.77
CA ASP A 54 1.26 -5.49 -15.49
C ASP A 54 2.42 -5.26 -14.51
N ILE A 55 2.52 -6.12 -13.50
CA ILE A 55 3.45 -6.00 -12.39
C ILE A 55 4.02 -7.39 -12.09
N ALA A 56 5.34 -7.47 -12.13
CA ALA A 56 6.10 -8.62 -11.66
C ALA A 56 6.93 -8.24 -10.42
N VAL A 57 6.75 -8.97 -9.33
CA VAL A 57 7.50 -8.73 -8.09
C VAL A 57 8.73 -9.63 -8.08
N TRP A 58 9.91 -9.01 -8.02
CA TRP A 58 11.20 -9.71 -7.98
C TRP A 58 11.82 -9.74 -6.59
N CYS A 59 12.45 -10.86 -6.23
CA CYS A 59 13.27 -11.01 -5.04
C CYS A 59 14.42 -11.98 -5.34
N GLY A 60 15.60 -11.42 -5.56
CA GLY A 60 16.74 -12.20 -6.05
C GLY A 60 16.42 -12.81 -7.42
N SER A 61 16.66 -14.11 -7.57
CA SER A 61 16.39 -14.85 -8.81
C SER A 61 14.97 -15.38 -8.95
N LEU A 62 14.05 -14.98 -8.05
CA LEU A 62 12.68 -15.46 -8.03
C LEU A 62 11.73 -14.29 -8.31
N SER A 63 10.61 -14.59 -8.96
CA SER A 63 9.53 -13.64 -9.21
C SER A 63 8.16 -14.30 -9.10
N PHE A 64 7.13 -13.47 -8.97
CA PHE A 64 5.71 -13.84 -9.08
C PHE A 64 4.93 -12.64 -9.64
N THR A 65 3.75 -12.88 -10.21
CA THR A 65 2.92 -11.81 -10.78
C THR A 65 2.13 -11.10 -9.67
N TRP A 66 1.62 -9.90 -9.96
CA TRP A 66 0.75 -9.23 -9.00
C TRP A 66 -0.57 -9.97 -8.76
N ASP A 67 -1.13 -10.61 -9.79
CA ASP A 67 -2.29 -11.50 -9.65
C ASP A 67 -2.02 -12.66 -8.67
N ASP A 68 -0.79 -13.21 -8.64
CA ASP A 68 -0.43 -14.20 -7.62
C ASP A 68 -0.50 -13.61 -6.19
N MET A 69 -0.10 -12.35 -6.04
CA MET A 69 -0.11 -11.62 -4.77
C MET A 69 -1.54 -11.32 -4.31
N GLU A 70 -2.39 -10.85 -5.22
CA GLU A 70 -3.82 -10.56 -4.96
C GLU A 70 -4.57 -11.83 -4.57
N LYS A 71 -4.37 -12.93 -5.31
CA LYS A 71 -4.97 -14.23 -4.97
C LYS A 71 -4.53 -14.73 -3.60
N LEU A 72 -3.26 -14.54 -3.24
CA LEU A 72 -2.78 -14.88 -1.89
C LEU A 72 -3.46 -14.00 -0.84
N TYR A 73 -3.52 -12.69 -1.05
CA TYR A 73 -4.17 -11.75 -0.13
C TYR A 73 -5.65 -12.09 0.11
N LEU A 74 -6.41 -12.37 -0.96
CA LEU A 74 -7.82 -12.79 -0.85
C LEU A 74 -7.98 -14.08 -0.03
N LYS A 75 -7.07 -15.04 -0.17
CA LYS A 75 -7.09 -16.26 0.64
C LYS A 75 -6.85 -15.99 2.11
N LEU A 76 -5.92 -15.08 2.41
CA LEU A 76 -5.65 -14.67 3.79
C LEU A 76 -6.84 -13.92 4.39
N LYS A 77 -7.57 -13.13 3.59
CA LYS A 77 -8.85 -12.52 3.99
C LYS A 77 -9.93 -13.55 4.29
N THR A 78 -10.12 -14.53 3.42
CA THR A 78 -11.08 -15.63 3.69
C THR A 78 -10.72 -16.40 4.97
N ILE A 79 -9.42 -16.63 5.23
CA ILE A 79 -8.95 -17.27 6.48
C ILE A 79 -9.27 -16.41 7.71
N GLU A 80 -9.11 -15.08 7.60
CA GLU A 80 -9.43 -14.11 8.66
C GLU A 80 -10.93 -14.11 8.95
N GLU A 81 -11.76 -13.94 7.93
CA GLU A 81 -13.23 -13.91 8.01
C GLU A 81 -13.83 -15.22 8.53
N SER A 82 -13.21 -16.36 8.19
CA SER A 82 -13.62 -17.68 8.67
C SER A 82 -13.12 -17.98 10.10
N ASN A 83 -12.40 -17.06 10.73
CA ASN A 83 -11.76 -17.22 12.05
C ASN A 83 -10.81 -18.44 12.12
N TRP A 84 -10.08 -18.71 11.03
CA TRP A 84 -9.11 -19.82 10.92
C TRP A 84 -7.65 -19.35 11.05
N PHE A 85 -7.43 -18.06 11.29
CA PHE A 85 -6.08 -17.46 11.34
C PHE A 85 -5.22 -18.00 12.50
N ALA A 86 -5.83 -18.45 13.61
CA ALA A 86 -5.09 -18.99 14.76
C ALA A 86 -4.22 -20.22 14.44
N HIS A 87 -4.51 -20.92 13.34
CA HIS A 87 -3.75 -22.08 12.87
C HIS A 87 -2.74 -21.74 11.76
N HIS A 88 -2.61 -20.46 11.40
CA HIS A 88 -1.70 -19.96 10.39
C HIS A 88 -0.70 -19.01 11.04
N GLU A 89 0.40 -19.55 11.58
CA GLU A 89 1.54 -18.76 12.07
C GLU A 89 1.92 -17.72 11.00
N TYR A 90 2.28 -16.49 11.39
CA TYR A 90 2.58 -15.36 10.50
C TYR A 90 1.40 -14.71 9.76
N HIS A 91 0.16 -15.24 9.80
CA HIS A 91 -0.98 -14.63 9.10
C HIS A 91 -1.16 -13.16 9.47
N LEU A 92 -1.28 -12.86 10.78
CA LEU A 92 -1.49 -11.50 11.27
C LEU A 92 -0.36 -10.56 10.83
N MET A 93 0.89 -11.02 10.91
CA MET A 93 2.06 -10.22 10.54
C MET A 93 2.07 -9.90 9.05
N VAL A 94 1.73 -10.87 8.19
CA VAL A 94 1.62 -10.66 6.75
C VAL A 94 0.47 -9.70 6.43
N MET A 95 -0.70 -9.88 7.04
CA MET A 95 -1.88 -9.04 6.80
C MET A 95 -1.73 -7.59 7.28
N GLN A 96 -0.93 -7.36 8.33
CA GLN A 96 -0.65 -6.02 8.86
C GLN A 96 0.57 -5.33 8.22
N SER A 97 1.24 -6.00 7.27
CA SER A 97 2.43 -5.45 6.61
C SER A 97 2.09 -4.34 5.60
N SER A 98 3.07 -3.50 5.30
CA SER A 98 2.94 -2.46 4.27
C SER A 98 2.66 -3.03 2.88
N ALA A 99 3.19 -4.22 2.57
CA ALA A 99 2.89 -4.90 1.31
C ALA A 99 1.40 -5.26 1.19
N ALA A 100 0.78 -5.77 2.26
CA ALA A 100 -0.65 -6.08 2.28
C ALA A 100 -1.51 -4.81 2.15
N VAL A 101 -1.09 -3.69 2.76
CA VAL A 101 -1.71 -2.38 2.55
C VAL A 101 -1.66 -2.00 1.07
N MET A 102 -0.51 -2.12 0.40
CA MET A 102 -0.40 -1.80 -1.03
C MET A 102 -1.29 -2.67 -1.91
N VAL A 103 -1.43 -3.96 -1.60
CA VAL A 103 -2.36 -4.86 -2.31
C VAL A 103 -3.81 -4.37 -2.17
N TRP A 104 -4.24 -4.06 -0.95
CA TRP A 104 -5.59 -3.57 -0.70
C TRP A 104 -5.85 -2.21 -1.36
N GLN A 105 -4.93 -1.25 -1.19
CA GLN A 105 -5.06 0.10 -1.77
C GLN A 105 -5.17 0.05 -3.29
N ARG A 106 -4.38 -0.81 -3.95
CA ARG A 106 -4.48 -0.97 -5.40
C ARG A 106 -5.83 -1.52 -5.83
N ALA A 107 -6.33 -2.55 -5.17
CA ALA A 107 -7.64 -3.11 -5.47
C ALA A 107 -8.77 -2.09 -5.23
N HIS A 108 -8.68 -1.30 -4.16
CA HIS A 108 -9.64 -0.26 -3.83
C HIS A 108 -9.69 0.85 -4.89
N TRP A 109 -8.56 1.51 -5.17
CA TRP A 109 -8.53 2.67 -6.07
C TRP A 109 -8.68 2.32 -7.56
N ARG A 110 -8.58 1.04 -7.95
CA ARG A 110 -8.89 0.59 -9.31
C ARG A 110 -10.32 0.11 -9.48
N HIS A 111 -11.10 0.05 -8.41
CA HIS A 111 -12.51 -0.33 -8.50
C HIS A 111 -13.30 0.80 -9.19
N PRO A 112 -14.13 0.50 -10.19
CA PRO A 112 -14.82 1.52 -11.01
C PRO A 112 -15.74 2.43 -10.18
N ASP A 113 -16.33 1.89 -9.10
CA ASP A 113 -17.22 2.65 -8.22
C ASP A 113 -16.49 3.42 -7.11
N THR A 114 -15.16 3.32 -7.02
CA THR A 114 -14.39 4.06 -6.03
C THR A 114 -14.08 5.46 -6.56
N PRO A 115 -14.50 6.54 -5.87
CA PRO A 115 -14.23 7.90 -6.31
C PRO A 115 -12.74 8.23 -6.22
N VAL A 116 -12.29 9.18 -7.04
CA VAL A 116 -10.92 9.69 -6.96
C VAL A 116 -10.70 10.32 -5.58
N PRO A 117 -9.65 9.94 -4.83
CA PRO A 117 -9.42 10.45 -3.49
C PRO A 117 -8.93 11.90 -3.49
N SER A 118 -9.18 12.61 -2.39
CA SER A 118 -8.51 13.89 -2.15
C SER A 118 -7.04 13.68 -1.78
N LEU A 119 -6.19 14.68 -2.03
CA LEU A 119 -4.79 14.64 -1.57
C LEU A 119 -4.69 14.48 -0.04
N GLN A 120 -5.60 15.09 0.72
CA GLN A 120 -5.65 14.92 2.18
C GLN A 120 -5.80 13.44 2.56
N THR A 121 -6.78 12.75 1.99
CA THR A 121 -7.04 11.33 2.24
C THR A 121 -5.80 10.49 1.92
N LEU A 122 -5.13 10.77 0.80
CA LEU A 122 -3.92 10.05 0.42
C LEU A 122 -2.76 10.30 1.41
N ILE A 123 -2.55 11.54 1.84
CA ILE A 123 -1.51 11.88 2.82
C ILE A 123 -1.79 11.20 4.16
N GLU A 124 -3.04 11.15 4.62
CA GLU A 124 -3.43 10.47 5.85
C GLU A 124 -3.11 8.97 5.79
N ILE A 125 -3.47 8.31 4.68
CA ILE A 125 -3.22 6.88 4.44
C ILE A 125 -1.72 6.57 4.40
N PHE A 126 -0.95 7.37 3.66
CA PHE A 126 0.47 7.11 3.37
C PHE A 126 1.43 7.94 4.24
N ARG A 127 0.95 8.48 5.36
CA ARG A 127 1.74 9.34 6.26
C ARG A 127 3.02 8.67 6.76
N ASP A 128 2.99 7.34 6.94
CA ASP A 128 4.12 6.56 7.47
C ASP A 128 5.01 5.97 6.36
N TRP A 129 4.70 6.24 5.09
CA TRP A 129 5.55 5.82 3.98
C TRP A 129 6.84 6.67 3.95
N GLN A 130 7.93 6.06 3.53
CA GLN A 130 9.27 6.62 3.55
C GLN A 130 9.56 7.36 2.25
N CYS A 131 10.15 8.54 2.39
CA CYS A 131 10.78 9.29 1.31
C CYS A 131 12.11 9.87 1.82
N THR A 132 13.02 10.14 0.90
CA THR A 132 14.24 10.90 1.22
C THR A 132 13.97 12.40 1.09
N ASP A 133 13.18 12.77 0.07
CA ASP A 133 12.69 14.12 -0.12
C ASP A 133 11.30 14.27 0.50
N LEU A 134 11.12 15.18 1.45
CA LEU A 134 9.83 15.37 2.11
C LEU A 134 8.74 15.80 1.11
N ARG A 135 9.09 16.46 0.00
CA ARG A 135 8.13 16.89 -1.04
C ARG A 135 7.44 15.70 -1.72
N ASP A 136 8.07 14.52 -1.73
CA ASP A 136 7.47 13.28 -2.23
C ASP A 136 6.19 12.90 -1.47
N LYS A 137 5.98 13.42 -0.25
CA LYS A 137 4.72 13.24 0.48
C LYS A 137 3.53 13.84 -0.22
N VAL A 138 3.76 14.83 -1.09
CA VAL A 138 2.74 15.43 -1.95
C VAL A 138 2.91 14.91 -3.37
N PHE A 139 4.09 15.08 -3.97
CA PHE A 139 4.32 14.80 -5.38
C PHE A 139 4.03 13.35 -5.79
N ALA A 140 4.39 12.37 -4.95
CA ALA A 140 4.12 10.96 -5.24
C ALA A 140 2.64 10.58 -5.07
N LEU A 141 1.77 11.50 -4.62
CA LEU A 141 0.33 11.29 -4.45
C LEU A 141 -0.50 12.17 -5.39
N SER A 142 0.05 13.29 -5.86
CA SER A 142 -0.68 14.27 -6.68
C SER A 142 -1.31 13.66 -7.93
N GLY A 143 -0.61 12.79 -8.66
CA GLY A 143 -1.16 12.13 -9.86
C GLY A 143 -2.30 11.13 -9.60
N MET A 144 -2.69 10.91 -8.35
CA MET A 144 -3.83 10.07 -7.96
C MET A 144 -4.95 10.86 -7.28
N ALA A 145 -4.71 12.13 -6.96
CA ALA A 145 -5.64 12.96 -6.23
C ALA A 145 -6.64 13.62 -7.17
N THR A 146 -7.72 14.19 -6.63
CA THR A 146 -8.61 15.06 -7.41
C THR A 146 -7.82 16.23 -8.01
N GLU A 147 -8.19 16.66 -9.22
CA GLU A 147 -7.50 17.72 -9.97
C GLU A 147 -7.33 19.00 -9.15
N GLU A 148 -8.36 19.35 -8.38
CA GLU A 148 -8.35 20.48 -7.45
C GLU A 148 -7.12 20.41 -6.53
N SER A 149 -6.72 19.24 -6.03
CA SER A 149 -5.59 19.12 -5.09
C SER A 149 -4.25 18.77 -5.75
N THR A 150 -4.16 18.82 -7.08
CA THR A 150 -2.97 18.38 -7.82
C THR A 150 -1.89 19.46 -7.83
N VAL A 151 -0.66 19.04 -7.53
CA VAL A 151 0.53 19.89 -7.63
C VAL A 151 1.55 19.15 -8.49
N GLU A 152 1.96 19.76 -9.59
CA GLU A 152 3.00 19.20 -10.45
C GLU A 152 4.34 19.10 -9.69
N PRO A 153 5.05 17.97 -9.79
CA PRO A 153 6.35 17.82 -9.14
C PRO A 153 7.38 18.83 -9.66
N ASP A 154 7.71 19.82 -8.82
CA ASP A 154 8.78 20.78 -9.07
C ASP A 154 9.78 20.79 -7.90
N TYR A 155 10.94 20.20 -8.13
CA TYR A 155 12.00 20.11 -7.13
C TYR A 155 12.86 21.37 -7.03
N ALA A 156 12.57 22.43 -7.79
CA ALA A 156 13.11 23.75 -7.52
C ALA A 156 12.43 24.39 -6.30
N LEU A 157 11.20 23.98 -5.95
CA LEU A 157 10.43 24.52 -4.83
C LEU A 157 10.88 23.97 -3.48
N THR A 158 10.93 24.81 -2.45
CA THR A 158 11.06 24.40 -1.06
C THR A 158 9.80 23.68 -0.55
N THR A 159 9.90 22.92 0.55
CA THR A 159 8.73 22.32 1.21
C THR A 159 7.68 23.35 1.61
N ARG A 160 8.11 24.56 1.99
CA ARG A 160 7.21 25.68 2.31
C ARG A 160 6.47 26.21 1.08
N GLU A 161 7.13 26.28 -0.07
CA GLU A 161 6.48 26.67 -1.32
C GLU A 161 5.49 25.59 -1.78
N VAL A 162 5.84 24.30 -1.65
CA VAL A 162 4.91 23.19 -1.93
C VAL A 162 3.70 23.24 -0.98
N TYR A 163 3.91 23.51 0.31
CA TYR A 163 2.83 23.70 1.29
C TYR A 163 1.82 24.74 0.81
N PHE A 164 2.28 25.94 0.44
CA PHE A 164 1.38 26.99 -0.05
C PHE A 164 0.80 26.67 -1.42
N ALA A 165 1.52 25.96 -2.28
CA ALA A 165 0.99 25.51 -3.56
C ALA A 165 -0.23 24.60 -3.37
N VAL A 166 -0.14 23.62 -2.46
CA VAL A 166 -1.28 22.76 -2.11
C VAL A 166 -2.42 23.59 -1.52
N LEU A 167 -2.14 24.46 -0.55
CA LEU A 167 -3.19 25.24 0.13
C LEU A 167 -3.94 26.22 -0.77
N ARG A 168 -3.34 26.69 -1.87
CA ARG A 168 -4.05 27.54 -2.85
C ARG A 168 -5.29 26.86 -3.43
N HIS A 169 -5.34 25.54 -3.41
CA HIS A 169 -6.44 24.77 -3.97
C HIS A 169 -7.37 24.18 -2.89
N VAL A 170 -7.10 24.45 -1.62
CA VAL A 170 -7.95 24.01 -0.52
C VAL A 170 -8.97 25.10 -0.23
N GLU A 171 -10.23 24.86 -0.58
CA GLU A 171 -11.32 25.78 -0.27
C GLU A 171 -11.79 25.63 1.20
N GLY A 172 -12.16 26.75 1.83
CA GLY A 172 -12.80 26.77 3.16
C GLY A 172 -11.86 26.62 4.38
N GLN A 173 -12.46 26.42 5.56
CA GLN A 173 -11.77 26.28 6.84
C GLN A 173 -11.31 24.84 7.12
N GLN A 174 -10.42 24.29 6.28
CA GLN A 174 -9.81 22.98 6.53
C GLN A 174 -8.57 23.07 7.43
N GLU A 175 -8.75 23.54 8.67
CA GLU A 175 -7.67 23.65 9.65
C GLU A 175 -6.97 22.31 9.93
N GLN A 176 -7.72 21.21 9.89
CA GLN A 176 -7.15 19.86 10.06
C GLN A 176 -6.17 19.51 8.94
N PHE A 177 -6.50 19.82 7.68
CA PHE A 177 -5.61 19.53 6.55
C PHE A 177 -4.36 20.39 6.59
N ARG A 178 -4.50 21.68 6.94
CA ARG A 178 -3.37 22.59 7.13
C ARG A 178 -2.41 22.08 8.19
N ALA A 179 -2.94 21.61 9.32
CA ALA A 179 -2.14 21.03 10.41
C ALA A 179 -1.45 19.74 9.97
N LEU A 180 -2.15 18.84 9.28
CA LEU A 180 -1.57 17.61 8.73
C LEU A 180 -0.41 17.89 7.78
N LEU A 181 -0.62 18.80 6.81
CA LEU A 181 0.39 19.13 5.81
C LEU A 181 1.60 19.84 6.44
N SER A 182 1.35 20.73 7.41
CA SER A 182 2.41 21.41 8.15
C SER A 182 3.27 20.41 8.93
N GLN A 183 2.65 19.47 9.65
CA GLN A 183 3.34 18.39 10.34
C GLN A 183 4.13 17.50 9.37
N THR A 184 3.54 17.18 8.22
CA THR A 184 4.16 16.33 7.19
C THR A 184 5.47 16.93 6.66
N PHE A 185 5.51 18.25 6.50
CA PHE A 185 6.71 18.98 6.07
C PHE A 185 7.62 19.46 7.19
N GLY A 186 7.25 19.22 8.46
CA GLY A 186 8.00 19.72 9.61
C GLY A 186 8.05 21.25 9.67
N LEU A 187 7.04 21.92 9.12
CA LEU A 187 6.90 23.37 9.23
C LEU A 187 6.34 23.67 10.62
N ALA A 188 7.01 24.51 11.40
CA ALA A 188 6.48 24.95 12.69
C ALA A 188 5.14 25.67 12.46
N GLY A 189 4.15 25.34 13.30
CA GLY A 189 2.81 25.95 13.27
C GLY A 189 2.82 27.43 13.58
#